data_AF-A0A926Z8A0-F1
#
_entry.id   AF-A0A926Z8A0-F1
#
_cell.length_a   1.000
_cell.length_b   1.000
_cell.length_c   1.000
_cell.angle_alpha   90.00
_cell.angle_beta   90.00
_cell.angle_gamma   90.00
#
_symmetry.space_group_name_H-M   'P 1'
#
loop_
_entity.id
_entity.type
_entity.pdbx_description
1 polymer ?
#
loop_
_entity_poly.entity_id
_entity_poly.type
_entity_poly.pdbx_seq_one_letter_code
_entity_poly.pdbx_strand_id
1 'polypeptide(L)'
;MGLLDADGNVRWLSVSADPIPLKGYGVAIASQAGQIVVEITNSGEAIPEEIMPRLFEPFFTTKPRGEGSGLGLDIVRQIVQKHGGDIQVSSQIGETTFSVSLPLIVIDSK
;
A
#
# COMPACT_ATOMS: atom_id res chain seq x y z
N MET A 1 12.24 2.18 -13.38
CA MET A 1 13.00 2.46 -14.61
C MET A 1 14.36 1.79 -14.44
N GLY A 2 14.63 0.66 -15.11
CA GLY A 2 15.93 -0.01 -15.04
C GLY A 2 16.95 0.73 -15.90
N LEU A 3 18.22 0.75 -15.48
CA LEU A 3 19.33 1.22 -16.30
C LEU A 3 20.04 0.02 -16.89
N LEU A 4 20.31 0.05 -18.19
CA LEU A 4 21.21 -0.90 -18.85
C LEU A 4 22.65 -0.51 -18.53
N ASP A 5 23.45 -1.46 -18.03
CA ASP A 5 24.89 -1.25 -17.90
C ASP A 5 25.62 -1.46 -19.24
N ALA A 6 26.93 -1.20 -19.24
CA ALA A 6 27.77 -1.27 -20.44
C ALA A 6 27.84 -2.68 -21.05
N ASP A 7 27.51 -3.71 -20.27
CA ASP A 7 27.51 -5.11 -20.70
C ASP A 7 26.11 -5.58 -21.15
N GLY A 8 25.12 -4.67 -21.17
CA GLY A 8 23.75 -4.96 -21.59
C GLY A 8 22.88 -5.59 -20.49
N ASN A 9 23.35 -5.64 -19.24
CA ASN A 9 22.56 -6.16 -18.13
C ASN A 9 21.65 -5.09 -17.55
N VAL A 10 20.44 -5.49 -17.16
CA VAL A 10 19.51 -4.61 -16.44
C VAL A 10 19.93 -4.51 -14.98
N ARG A 11 20.45 -3.35 -14.57
CA ARG A 11 20.64 -3.02 -13.16
C ARG A 11 19.37 -2.43 -12.58
N TRP A 12 18.81 -3.14 -11.60
CA TRP A 12 17.77 -2.60 -10.74
C TRP A 12 18.41 -1.61 -9.74
N LEU A 13 18.00 -0.35 -9.81
CA LEU A 13 18.36 0.61 -8.78
C LEU A 13 17.51 0.30 -7.54
N SER A 14 18.14 -0.11 -6.44
CA SER A 14 17.46 -0.08 -5.14
C SER A 14 17.30 1.38 -4.74
N VAL A 15 16.06 1.87 -4.76
CA VAL A 15 15.72 3.15 -4.16
C VAL A 15 15.21 2.85 -2.76
N SER A 16 16.10 2.92 -1.78
CA SER A 16 15.67 3.18 -0.41
C SER A 16 15.40 4.68 -0.32
N ALA A 17 14.13 5.08 -0.31
CA ALA A 17 13.77 6.42 0.09
C ALA A 17 13.36 6.36 1.56
N ASP A 18 13.99 7.19 2.39
CA ASP A 18 13.37 7.54 3.67
C ASP A 18 11.96 8.08 3.37
N PRO A 19 10.96 7.81 4.21
CA PRO A 19 9.62 8.36 4.02
C PRO A 19 9.76 9.85 3.79
N ILE A 20 9.28 10.36 2.65
CA ILE A 20 9.23 11.80 2.40
C ILE A 20 7.97 12.28 3.12
N PRO A 21 8.08 13.00 4.27
CA PRO A 21 6.90 13.52 4.93
C PRO A 21 6.35 14.66 4.05
N LEU A 22 5.34 14.38 3.24
CA LEU A 22 4.51 15.43 2.68
C LEU A 22 3.61 15.91 3.83
N LYS A 23 3.35 17.22 3.95
CA LYS A 23 2.44 17.72 5.00
C LYS A 23 1.08 17.01 4.87
N GLY A 24 0.79 16.13 5.82
CA GLY A 24 -0.47 15.38 5.93
C GLY A 24 -0.52 14.02 5.19
N TYR A 25 0.50 13.64 4.41
CA TYR A 25 0.55 12.36 3.69
C TYR A 25 1.98 11.80 3.61
N GLY A 26 2.13 10.48 3.66
CA GLY A 26 3.43 9.80 3.57
C GLY A 26 3.34 8.55 2.71
N VAL A 27 4.41 8.25 1.98
CA VAL A 27 4.59 6.96 1.31
C VAL A 27 5.95 6.41 1.73
N ALA A 28 5.97 5.18 2.20
CA ALA A 28 7.19 4.45 2.53
C ALA A 28 7.22 3.13 1.74
N ILE A 29 8.41 2.71 1.32
CA ILE A 29 8.62 1.44 0.63
C ILE A 29 9.79 0.74 1.30
N ALA A 30 9.58 -0.50 1.73
CA ALA A 30 10.60 -1.34 2.34
C ALA A 30 10.60 -2.73 1.72
N SER A 31 11.75 -3.38 1.73
CA SER A 31 11.86 -4.81 1.47
C SER A 31 12.10 -5.53 2.80
N GLN A 32 11.25 -6.49 3.14
CA GLN A 32 11.36 -7.27 4.37
C GLN A 32 10.86 -8.69 4.15
N ALA A 33 11.61 -9.68 4.64
CA ALA A 33 11.21 -11.09 4.66
C ALA A 33 10.70 -11.64 3.31
N GLY A 34 11.32 -11.23 2.19
CA GLY A 34 10.92 -11.67 0.85
C GLY A 34 9.65 -11.01 0.32
N GLN A 35 9.24 -9.89 0.90
CA GLN A 35 8.10 -9.07 0.46
C GLN A 35 8.57 -7.63 0.21
N ILE A 36 7.90 -6.94 -0.71
CA ILE A 36 7.89 -5.48 -0.76
C ILE A 36 6.68 -5.01 0.03
N VAL A 37 6.91 -4.11 0.98
CA VAL A 37 5.88 -3.43 1.76
C VAL A 37 5.80 -1.98 1.29
N VAL A 38 4.60 -1.56 0.91
CA VAL A 38 4.27 -0.17 0.57
C VAL A 38 3.31 0.35 1.61
N GLU A 39 3.71 1.38 2.34
CA GLU A 39 2.88 2.03 3.35
C GLU A 39 2.41 3.39 2.83
N ILE A 40 1.12 3.65 2.95
CA ILE A 40 0.50 4.92 2.62
C ILE A 40 -0.13 5.47 3.89
N THR A 41 0.41 6.58 4.37
CA THR A 41 -0.03 7.25 5.60
C THR A 41 -0.75 8.54 5.26
N ASN A 42 -1.84 8.82 5.95
CA ASN A 42 -2.48 10.13 5.93
C ASN A 42 -2.74 10.62 7.35
N SER A 43 -2.78 11.93 7.53
CA SER A 43 -3.32 12.56 8.73
C SER A 43 -4.84 12.59 8.67
N GLY A 44 -5.51 12.43 9.81
CA GLY A 44 -6.97 12.50 9.88
C GLY A 44 -7.49 12.05 11.24
N GLU A 45 -8.82 11.96 11.34
CA GLU A 45 -9.47 11.30 12.47
C GLU A 45 -9.12 9.81 12.48
N ALA A 46 -9.08 9.23 13.68
CA ALA A 46 -8.92 7.79 13.81
C ALA A 46 -10.14 7.08 13.25
N ILE A 47 -9.91 5.95 12.58
CA ILE A 47 -10.98 5.03 12.18
C ILE A 47 -11.47 4.31 13.44
N PRO A 48 -12.77 4.37 13.78
CA PRO A 48 -13.32 3.63 14.91
C PRO A 48 -13.05 2.13 14.81
N GLU A 49 -12.67 1.49 15.92
CA GLU A 49 -12.38 0.06 15.97
C GLU A 49 -13.54 -0.81 15.46
N GLU A 50 -14.78 -0.38 15.72
CA GLU A 50 -16.00 -1.05 15.28
C GLU A 50 -16.20 -1.09 13.76
N ILE A 51 -15.58 -0.16 13.02
CA ILE A 51 -15.66 -0.13 11.54
C ILE A 51 -14.44 -0.75 10.87
N MET A 52 -13.33 -0.96 11.58
CA MET A 52 -12.10 -1.55 11.03
C MET A 52 -12.33 -2.87 10.28
N PRO A 53 -13.11 -3.86 10.81
CA PRO A 53 -13.35 -5.11 10.11
C PRO A 53 -14.16 -4.93 8.82
N ARG A 54 -14.91 -3.83 8.72
CA ARG A 54 -15.86 -3.55 7.64
C ARG A 54 -15.25 -2.72 6.52
N LEU A 55 -14.08 -2.11 6.72
CA LEU A 55 -13.42 -1.24 5.75
C LEU A 55 -13.28 -1.86 4.36
N PHE A 56 -13.06 -3.17 4.32
CA PHE A 56 -12.87 -3.92 3.09
C PHE A 56 -14.14 -4.65 2.62
N GLU A 57 -15.29 -4.44 3.27
CA GLU A 57 -16.57 -4.98 2.79
C GLU A 57 -17.01 -4.23 1.52
N PRO A 58 -17.47 -4.95 0.48
CA PRO A 58 -18.05 -4.31 -0.69
C PRO A 58 -19.21 -3.39 -0.29
N PHE A 59 -19.26 -2.19 -0.89
CA PHE A 59 -20.28 -1.17 -0.66
C PHE A 59 -20.28 -0.52 0.73
N PHE A 60 -19.37 -0.88 1.62
CA PHE A 60 -19.24 -0.20 2.90
C PHE A 60 -18.68 1.21 2.70
N THR A 61 -19.35 2.22 3.26
CA THR A 61 -18.87 3.59 3.27
C THR A 61 -19.47 4.37 4.43
N THR A 62 -18.69 5.28 5.02
CA THR A 62 -19.16 6.27 5.99
C THR A 62 -19.56 7.59 5.33
N LYS A 63 -19.35 7.72 4.02
CA LYS A 63 -19.69 8.92 3.27
C LYS A 63 -21.22 9.06 3.10
N PRO A 64 -21.72 10.30 2.93
CA PRO A 64 -23.12 10.53 2.58
C PRO A 64 -23.55 9.77 1.32
N ARG A 65 -24.86 9.52 1.21
CA ARG A 65 -25.44 8.84 0.05
C ARG A 65 -25.09 9.61 -1.23
N GLY A 66 -24.48 8.92 -2.19
CA GLY A 66 -24.08 9.48 -3.48
C GLY A 66 -22.62 9.96 -3.57
N GLU A 67 -21.86 9.98 -2.47
CA GLU A 67 -20.48 10.50 -2.45
C GLU A 67 -19.38 9.42 -2.53
N GLY A 68 -19.78 8.18 -2.84
CA GLY A 68 -18.85 7.07 -3.04
C GLY A 68 -19.60 5.74 -3.13
N SER A 69 -19.05 4.82 -3.92
CA SER A 69 -19.62 3.47 -4.08
C SER A 69 -19.29 2.52 -2.94
N GLY A 70 -18.29 2.85 -2.10
CA GLY A 70 -17.78 1.93 -1.08
C GLY A 70 -17.04 0.71 -1.64
N LEU A 71 -16.58 0.75 -2.90
CA LEU A 71 -15.92 -0.39 -3.56
C LEU A 71 -14.39 -0.31 -3.56
N GLY A 72 -13.80 0.85 -3.28
CA GLY A 72 -12.37 1.09 -3.46
C GLY A 72 -11.48 0.11 -2.68
N LEU A 73 -11.66 0.03 -1.36
CA LEU A 73 -10.85 -0.82 -0.50
C LEU A 73 -11.07 -2.31 -0.76
N ASP A 74 -12.30 -2.72 -1.07
CA ASP A 74 -12.58 -4.10 -1.47
C ASP A 74 -11.84 -4.48 -2.76
N ILE A 75 -11.89 -3.62 -3.79
CA ILE A 75 -11.14 -3.84 -5.04
C ILE A 75 -9.64 -3.92 -4.77
N VAL A 76 -9.09 -3.02 -3.96
CA VAL A 76 -7.66 -3.05 -3.59
C VAL A 76 -7.30 -4.38 -2.93
N ARG A 77 -8.07 -4.83 -1.94
CA ARG A 77 -7.84 -6.11 -1.28
C ARG A 77 -7.88 -7.28 -2.26
N GLN A 78 -8.86 -7.31 -3.16
CA GLN A 78 -8.95 -8.35 -4.19
C GLN A 78 -7.74 -8.33 -5.13
N ILE A 79 -7.28 -7.16 -5.57
CA ILE A 79 -6.10 -7.02 -6.42
C ILE A 79 -4.85 -7.52 -5.70
N VAL A 80 -4.62 -7.06 -4.46
CA VAL A 80 -3.45 -7.43 -3.66
C VAL A 80 -3.43 -8.94 -3.41
N GLN A 81 -4.56 -9.53 -3.01
CA GLN A 81 -4.68 -10.98 -2.81
C GLN A 81 -4.45 -11.78 -4.09
N LYS A 82 -4.95 -11.30 -5.25
CA LYS A 82 -4.69 -11.94 -6.55
C LYS A 82 -3.21 -11.97 -6.93
N HIS A 83 -2.41 -11.06 -6.38
CA HIS A 83 -0.95 -11.02 -6.56
C HIS A 83 -0.19 -11.73 -5.43
N GLY A 84 -0.88 -12.49 -4.56
CA GLY A 84 -0.27 -13.23 -3.46
C GLY A 84 0.18 -12.36 -2.29
N GLY A 85 -0.33 -11.14 -2.20
CA GLY A 85 -0.03 -10.20 -1.12
C GLY A 85 -1.13 -10.07 -0.07
N ASP A 86 -0.93 -9.14 0.86
CA ASP A 86 -1.90 -8.75 1.89
C ASP A 86 -2.00 -7.23 2.02
N ILE A 87 -3.13 -6.74 2.55
CA ILE A 87 -3.32 -5.33 2.89
C ILE A 87 -3.85 -5.21 4.32
N GLN A 88 -3.19 -4.35 5.09
CA GLN A 88 -3.54 -4.07 6.48
C GLN A 88 -3.74 -2.58 6.67
N VAL A 89 -4.43 -2.23 7.77
CA VAL A 89 -4.66 -0.84 8.16
C VAL A 89 -4.44 -0.70 9.65
N SER A 90 -3.73 0.36 10.03
CA SER A 90 -3.59 0.84 11.40
C SER A 90 -4.05 2.29 11.44
N SER A 91 -4.81 2.68 12.46
CA SER A 91 -5.30 4.04 12.59
C SER A 91 -5.27 4.48 14.05
N GLN A 92 -4.70 5.65 14.26
CA GLN A 92 -4.71 6.39 15.51
C GLN A 92 -5.01 7.87 15.21
N ILE A 93 -5.25 8.66 16.24
CA ILE A 93 -5.56 10.09 16.06
C ILE A 93 -4.38 10.77 15.37
N GLY A 94 -4.66 11.42 14.24
CA GLY A 94 -3.65 12.15 13.46
C GLY A 94 -2.86 11.28 12.49
N GLU A 95 -3.07 9.95 12.46
CA GLU A 95 -2.29 9.03 11.62
C GLU A 95 -3.07 7.77 11.27
N THR A 96 -3.34 7.56 9.98
CA THR A 96 -3.86 6.30 9.43
C THR A 96 -2.90 5.79 8.38
N THR A 97 -2.49 4.54 8.50
CA THR A 97 -1.55 3.89 7.58
C THR A 97 -2.17 2.63 6.99
N PHE A 98 -2.20 2.55 5.66
CA PHE A 98 -2.49 1.34 4.92
C PHE A 98 -1.18 0.70 4.45
N SER A 99 -0.94 -0.56 4.80
CA SER A 99 0.27 -1.30 4.46
C SER A 99 -0.06 -2.42 3.50
N VAL A 100 0.48 -2.36 2.28
CA VAL A 100 0.34 -3.39 1.24
C VAL A 100 1.63 -4.18 1.18
N SER A 101 1.57 -5.50 1.40
CA SER A 101 2.68 -6.42 1.21
C SER A 101 2.49 -7.23 -0.07
N LEU A 102 3.53 -7.37 -0.87
CA LEU A 102 3.54 -8.16 -2.10
C LEU A 102 4.79 -9.04 -2.16
N PRO A 103 4.71 -10.27 -2.68
CA PRO A 103 5.87 -11.13 -2.86
C PRO A 103 6.94 -10.46 -3.71
N LEU A 104 8.17 -10.41 -3.18
CA LEU A 104 9.32 -9.96 -3.94
C LEU A 104 9.77 -11.10 -4.87
N ILE A 105 9.41 -11.00 -6.15
CA ILE A 105 9.92 -11.91 -7.18
C ILE A 105 11.18 -11.30 -7.76
N VAL A 106 12.33 -11.91 -7.47
CA VAL A 106 13.57 -11.62 -8.20
C VAL A 106 13.45 -12.29 -9.56
N ILE A 107 13.27 -11.50 -10.61
CA ILE A 107 13.30 -12.02 -11.97
C ILE A 107 14.77 -12.09 -12.38
N ASP A 108 15.31 -13.31 -12.46
CA ASP A 108 16.64 -13.54 -13.02
C ASP A 108 16.63 -13.16 -14.50
N SER A 109 17.45 -12.17 -14.86
CA SER A 109 17.71 -11.83 -16.26
C SER A 109 18.56 -12.93 -16.88
N LYS A 110 18.05 -13.59 -17.91
CA LYS A 110 18.82 -14.51 -18.74
C LYS A 110 19.53 -13.77 -19.87
#